data_AF-A0A842V1G7-F1
#
_entry.id   AF-A0A842V1G7-F1
#
_cell.length_a   1.000
_cell.length_b   1.000
_cell.length_c   1.000
_cell.angle_alpha   90.00
_cell.angle_beta   90.00
_cell.angle_gamma   90.00
#
_symmetry.space_group_name_H-M   'P 1'
#
loop_
_entity.id
_entity.type
_entity.pdbx_description
1 polymer ?
#
loop_
_entity_poly.entity_id
_entity_poly.type
_entity_poly.pdbx_seq_one_letter_code
_entity_poly.pdbx_strand_id
1 'polypeptide(L)'
;MKNFISLKIFMLSMSDLINLLRGMRKLNDSEKQNFALLSDHMSSNNLLQIEKLVKQKRVKVELSDSNIQVIKSSRIPVITPSCDDTMVQQIASDANDEIRMNFRKSLFKEMGAKAKDIIPRFIAPNIAGMDMLKKAVALQLFAKDRVHILLLGDPGTGKTDIIRSAAEYSPVSSFGLGSGTSGVGLVATVKGNEVVKGLLPQADKGLCCIDELNLMKEDSRAGLYNAMEKGFVTYDKGGHHHKFHSRISVLSTANPKGDKFTGNSIRQLKAQLPFDPALLTRFHLVFFVRKPSMKDFRKITEKIVSGEQGKYSDEDMKFVKAYIRHALEEHGNVRFPKDLQSKIVDVIAEIKQKEEHYLVDISPRITVGFMRLCMASARMHLRDQVNQDDLDMVSSLLKESLKVF
;
A
#
# COMPACT_ATOMS: atom_id res chain seq x y z
N MET A 1 -68.00 35.56 -31.78
CA MET A 1 -67.19 34.35 -32.05
C MET A 1 -66.08 34.69 -33.03
N LYS A 2 -64.88 35.02 -32.53
CA LYS A 2 -63.65 35.11 -33.33
C LYS A 2 -62.58 34.35 -32.55
N ASN A 3 -62.26 33.15 -33.01
CA ASN A 3 -61.24 32.28 -32.43
C ASN A 3 -59.85 32.85 -32.74
N PHE A 4 -59.26 33.53 -31.76
CA PHE A 4 -57.82 33.72 -31.67
C PHE A 4 -57.20 32.39 -31.23
N ILE A 5 -56.87 31.53 -32.20
CA ILE A 5 -55.91 30.44 -31.96
C ILE A 5 -54.56 31.14 -31.77
N SER A 6 -54.22 31.37 -30.51
CA SER A 6 -52.90 31.82 -30.06
C SER A 6 -51.87 30.78 -30.51
N LEU A 7 -51.21 31.05 -31.63
CA LEU A 7 -49.92 30.46 -31.99
C LEU A 7 -48.89 30.92 -30.95
N LYS A 8 -48.85 30.26 -29.78
CA LYS A 8 -47.66 30.22 -28.92
C LYS A 8 -46.64 29.27 -29.55
N ILE A 9 -46.14 29.63 -30.74
CA ILE A 9 -44.91 29.03 -31.26
C ILE A 9 -43.78 29.69 -30.47
N PHE A 10 -43.13 28.87 -29.64
CA PHE A 10 -41.93 29.19 -28.90
C PHE A 10 -40.97 30.09 -29.71
N MET A 11 -40.70 31.31 -29.22
CA MET A 11 -39.52 32.08 -29.61
C MET A 11 -38.28 31.35 -29.09
N LEU A 12 -37.85 30.31 -29.78
CA LEU A 12 -36.49 29.79 -29.68
C LEU A 12 -35.57 30.87 -30.23
N SER A 13 -34.54 31.25 -29.49
CA SER A 13 -33.53 32.18 -30.02
C SER A 13 -32.88 31.58 -31.27
N MET A 14 -32.37 32.41 -32.19
CA MET A 14 -31.61 31.93 -33.36
C MET A 14 -30.48 30.95 -32.93
N SER A 15 -29.85 31.22 -31.78
CA SER A 15 -28.89 30.32 -31.13
C SER A 15 -29.48 28.96 -30.75
N ASP A 16 -30.70 28.90 -30.22
CA ASP A 16 -31.36 27.65 -29.84
C ASP A 16 -31.75 26.82 -31.07
N LEU A 17 -32.18 27.48 -32.14
CA LEU A 17 -32.53 26.83 -33.41
C LEU A 17 -31.28 26.24 -34.10
N ILE A 18 -30.16 26.96 -34.06
CA ILE A 18 -28.86 26.49 -34.55
C ILE A 18 -28.35 25.31 -33.71
N ASN A 19 -28.52 25.36 -32.38
CA ASN A 19 -28.14 24.26 -31.48
C ASN A 19 -29.02 23.01 -31.67
N LEU A 20 -30.30 23.19 -32.00
CA LEU A 20 -31.21 22.10 -32.35
C LEU A 20 -30.78 21.42 -33.66
N LEU A 21 -30.48 22.21 -34.70
CA LEU A 21 -29.99 21.71 -36.00
C LEU A 21 -28.64 21.01 -35.88
N ARG A 22 -27.72 21.57 -35.08
CA ARG A 22 -26.41 20.94 -34.80
C ARG A 22 -26.54 19.64 -34.00
N GLY A 23 -27.57 19.49 -33.15
CA GLY A 23 -27.86 18.26 -32.42
C GLY A 23 -28.18 17.06 -33.32
N MET A 24 -28.57 17.28 -34.57
CA MET A 24 -28.83 16.24 -35.57
C MET A 24 -27.59 15.87 -36.41
N ARG A 25 -26.45 16.54 -36.19
CA ARG A 25 -25.19 16.28 -36.89
C ARG A 25 -24.66 14.87 -36.56
N LYS A 26 -24.13 14.16 -37.56
CA LYS A 26 -23.35 12.93 -37.33
C LYS A 26 -21.94 13.25 -36.83
N LEU A 27 -21.42 12.43 -35.92
CA LEU A 27 -20.02 12.53 -35.49
C LEU A 27 -19.09 12.23 -36.68
N ASN A 28 -17.97 12.94 -36.74
CA ASN A 28 -16.88 12.60 -37.68
C ASN A 28 -16.09 11.38 -37.18
N ASP A 29 -15.20 10.83 -38.00
CA ASP A 29 -14.55 9.56 -37.67
C ASP A 29 -13.57 9.66 -36.49
N SER A 30 -12.94 10.84 -36.30
CA SER A 30 -12.11 11.11 -35.13
C SER A 30 -12.94 11.21 -33.84
N GLU A 31 -14.09 11.88 -33.88
CA GLU A 31 -15.03 11.97 -32.77
C GLU A 31 -15.58 10.58 -32.41
N LYS A 32 -15.88 9.73 -33.41
CA LYS A 32 -16.32 8.34 -33.17
C LYS A 32 -15.27 7.51 -32.44
N GLN A 33 -13.99 7.62 -32.83
CA GLN A 33 -12.89 6.93 -32.17
C GLN A 33 -12.73 7.38 -30.71
N ASN A 34 -12.78 8.69 -30.45
CA ASN A 34 -12.72 9.23 -29.09
C ASN A 34 -13.96 8.83 -28.26
N PHE A 35 -15.13 8.72 -28.89
CA PHE A 35 -16.35 8.25 -28.23
C PHE A 35 -16.33 6.77 -27.88
N ALA A 36 -15.70 5.93 -28.69
CA ALA A 36 -15.52 4.52 -28.35
C ALA A 36 -14.72 4.39 -27.04
N LEU A 37 -13.63 5.16 -26.90
CA LEU A 37 -12.82 5.19 -25.67
C LEU A 37 -13.56 5.80 -24.47
N LEU A 38 -14.45 6.78 -24.69
CA LEU A 38 -15.34 7.31 -23.65
C LEU A 38 -16.34 6.27 -23.17
N SER A 39 -16.85 5.41 -24.07
CA SER A 39 -17.87 4.41 -23.74
C SER A 39 -17.38 3.34 -22.78
N ASP A 40 -16.07 3.09 -22.74
CA ASP A 40 -15.44 2.16 -21.78
C ASP A 40 -15.37 2.73 -20.36
N HIS A 41 -15.56 4.05 -20.20
CA HIS A 41 -15.29 4.77 -18.95
C HIS A 41 -16.45 5.66 -18.46
N MET A 42 -17.64 5.58 -19.06
CA MET A 42 -18.77 6.44 -18.72
C MET A 42 -20.12 5.71 -18.79
N SER A 43 -21.06 6.08 -17.92
CA SER A 43 -22.44 5.60 -17.98
C SER A 43 -23.18 6.00 -19.25
N SER A 44 -24.14 5.18 -19.69
CA SER A 44 -24.89 5.41 -20.93
C SER A 44 -25.67 6.73 -20.94
N ASN A 45 -26.19 7.17 -19.78
CA ASN A 45 -26.92 8.42 -19.67
C ASN A 45 -26.02 9.65 -19.88
N ASN A 46 -24.86 9.68 -19.23
CA ASN A 46 -23.90 10.77 -19.39
C ASN A 46 -23.30 10.75 -20.80
N LEU A 47 -23.08 9.58 -21.38
CA LEU A 47 -22.57 9.44 -22.74
C LEU A 47 -23.51 10.07 -23.79
N LEU A 48 -24.82 9.85 -23.66
CA LEU A 48 -25.82 10.49 -24.53
C LEU A 48 -25.84 12.01 -24.37
N GLN A 49 -25.68 12.51 -23.13
CA GLN A 49 -25.65 13.94 -22.85
C GLN A 49 -24.39 14.60 -23.44
N ILE A 50 -23.21 13.97 -23.29
CA ILE A 50 -21.96 14.44 -23.89
C ILE A 50 -22.01 14.34 -25.41
N GLU A 51 -22.61 13.29 -25.98
CA GLU A 51 -22.79 13.15 -27.44
C GLU A 51 -23.58 14.33 -28.01
N LYS A 52 -24.67 14.72 -27.34
CA LYS A 52 -25.46 15.90 -27.73
C LYS A 52 -24.62 17.18 -27.68
N LEU A 53 -23.82 17.38 -26.63
CA LEU A 53 -22.97 18.57 -26.48
C LEU A 53 -21.83 18.62 -27.52
N VAL A 54 -21.25 17.47 -27.89
CA VAL A 54 -20.23 17.36 -28.95
C VAL A 54 -20.85 17.64 -30.32
N LYS A 55 -22.04 17.11 -30.62
CA LYS A 55 -22.77 17.42 -31.86
C LYS A 55 -23.05 18.92 -31.98
N GLN A 56 -23.37 19.58 -30.86
CA GLN A 56 -23.58 21.02 -30.75
C GLN A 56 -22.28 21.87 -30.80
N LYS A 57 -21.09 21.23 -30.79
CA LYS A 57 -19.76 21.88 -30.69
C LYS A 57 -19.56 22.70 -29.40
N ARG A 58 -20.24 22.31 -28.32
CA ARG A 58 -20.14 22.97 -27.01
C ARG A 58 -19.05 22.39 -26.13
N VAL A 59 -18.65 21.14 -26.40
CA VAL A 59 -17.52 20.46 -25.76
C VAL A 59 -16.70 19.72 -26.83
N LYS A 60 -15.44 19.49 -26.53
CA LYS A 60 -14.50 18.67 -27.30
C LYS A 60 -14.04 17.50 -26.46
N VAL A 61 -13.73 16.39 -27.11
CA VAL A 61 -13.12 15.22 -26.47
C VAL A 61 -11.71 15.06 -27.03
N GLU A 62 -10.73 15.15 -26.15
CA GLU A 62 -9.31 15.06 -26.48
C GLU A 62 -8.67 13.93 -25.67
N LEU A 63 -7.64 13.31 -26.20
CA LEU A 63 -6.87 12.30 -25.47
C LEU A 63 -5.70 12.98 -24.77
N SER A 64 -5.60 12.77 -23.46
CA SER A 64 -4.48 13.22 -22.64
C SER A 64 -3.67 12.00 -22.21
N ASP A 65 -2.34 12.10 -22.21
CA ASP A 65 -1.49 11.02 -21.70
C ASP A 65 -1.61 10.95 -20.16
N SER A 66 -1.75 9.75 -19.60
CA SER A 66 -1.67 9.60 -18.14
C SER A 66 -0.24 9.83 -17.67
N ASN A 67 -0.04 10.69 -16.68
CA ASN A 67 1.26 10.90 -16.02
C ASN A 67 1.72 9.69 -15.16
N ILE A 68 0.91 8.62 -15.11
CA ILE A 68 1.25 7.35 -14.44
C ILE A 68 2.09 6.54 -15.43
N GLN A 69 3.37 6.34 -15.11
CA GLN A 69 4.32 5.64 -15.99
C GLN A 69 4.45 4.16 -15.63
N VAL A 70 4.05 3.79 -14.42
CA VAL A 70 4.22 2.44 -13.86
C VAL A 70 3.35 1.40 -14.54
N ILE A 71 2.20 1.85 -15.04
CA ILE A 71 1.35 1.10 -15.94
C ILE A 71 1.51 1.76 -17.30
N LYS A 72 1.76 0.98 -18.36
CA LYS A 72 2.07 1.51 -19.71
C LYS A 72 1.11 2.65 -20.07
N SER A 73 1.68 3.76 -20.54
CA SER A 73 1.01 5.03 -20.83
C SER A 73 -0.34 4.81 -21.52
N SER A 74 -1.40 4.95 -20.76
CA SER A 74 -2.76 4.82 -21.24
C SER A 74 -3.31 6.22 -21.43
N ARG A 75 -3.84 6.50 -22.62
CA ARG A 75 -4.48 7.78 -22.91
C ARG A 75 -5.85 7.83 -22.28
N ILE A 76 -6.15 8.91 -21.57
CA ILE A 76 -7.46 9.14 -20.97
C ILE A 76 -8.23 10.17 -21.82
N PRO A 77 -9.51 9.92 -22.15
CA PRO A 77 -10.34 10.93 -22.78
C PRO A 77 -10.66 12.04 -21.77
N VAL A 78 -10.52 13.29 -22.21
CA VAL A 78 -10.81 14.50 -21.44
C VAL A 78 -11.81 15.34 -22.22
N ILE A 79 -12.86 15.77 -21.54
CA ILE A 79 -13.92 16.60 -22.07
C ILE A 79 -13.60 18.06 -21.74
N THR A 80 -13.35 18.87 -22.77
CA THR A 80 -12.99 20.29 -22.63
C THR A 80 -14.16 21.16 -23.12
N PRO A 81 -14.71 22.06 -22.27
CA PRO A 81 -15.70 23.03 -22.70
C PRO A 81 -15.18 23.92 -23.83
N SER A 82 -16.02 24.21 -24.82
CA SER A 82 -15.73 25.12 -25.95
C SER A 82 -16.59 26.38 -25.91
N CYS A 83 -17.29 26.61 -24.80
CA CYS A 83 -18.13 27.78 -24.56
C CYS A 83 -18.12 28.18 -23.08
N ASP A 84 -18.43 29.45 -22.80
CA ASP A 84 -18.47 30.02 -21.44
C ASP A 84 -19.79 29.76 -20.69
N ASP A 85 -20.51 28.69 -21.04
CA ASP A 85 -21.74 28.31 -20.35
C ASP A 85 -21.40 27.52 -19.06
N THR A 86 -21.83 28.06 -17.92
CA THR A 86 -21.58 27.51 -16.59
C THR A 86 -22.17 26.10 -16.40
N MET A 87 -23.34 25.81 -16.97
CA MET A 87 -23.92 24.47 -16.91
C MET A 87 -23.09 23.48 -17.74
N VAL A 88 -22.61 23.87 -18.92
CA VAL A 88 -21.74 23.02 -19.74
C VAL A 88 -20.40 22.76 -19.07
N GLN A 89 -19.82 23.76 -18.44
CA GLN A 89 -18.58 23.61 -17.67
C GLN A 89 -18.76 22.62 -16.52
N GLN A 90 -19.88 22.69 -15.79
CA GLN A 90 -20.19 21.74 -14.72
C GLN A 90 -20.38 20.32 -15.27
N ILE A 91 -21.18 20.15 -16.33
CA ILE A 91 -21.40 18.83 -16.95
C ILE A 91 -20.08 18.22 -17.43
N ALA A 92 -19.20 19.00 -18.05
CA ALA A 92 -17.89 18.53 -18.49
C ALA A 92 -17.00 18.14 -17.29
N SER A 93 -17.03 18.90 -16.19
CA SER A 93 -16.30 18.58 -14.97
C SER A 93 -16.76 17.26 -14.36
N ASP A 94 -18.07 17.11 -14.16
CA ASP A 94 -18.67 15.91 -13.56
C ASP A 94 -18.38 14.67 -14.42
N ALA A 95 -18.49 14.80 -15.74
CA ALA A 95 -18.17 13.74 -16.68
C ALA A 95 -16.67 13.37 -16.65
N ASN A 96 -15.78 14.35 -16.56
CA ASN A 96 -14.33 14.10 -16.42
C ASN A 96 -14.00 13.38 -15.10
N ASP A 97 -14.69 13.70 -14.01
CA ASP A 97 -14.49 13.03 -12.73
C ASP A 97 -14.96 11.57 -12.77
N GLU A 98 -16.09 11.29 -13.44
CA GLU A 98 -16.54 9.93 -13.70
C GLU A 98 -15.53 9.14 -14.55
N ILE A 99 -15.06 9.73 -15.66
CA ILE A 99 -14.05 9.10 -16.54
C ILE A 99 -12.79 8.78 -15.75
N ARG A 100 -12.26 9.76 -14.99
CA ARG A 100 -11.06 9.57 -14.15
C ARG A 100 -11.24 8.46 -13.14
N MET A 101 -12.41 8.40 -12.49
CA MET A 101 -12.71 7.33 -11.53
C MET A 101 -12.73 5.96 -12.20
N ASN A 102 -13.44 5.80 -13.31
CA ASN A 102 -13.56 4.52 -14.01
C ASN A 102 -12.24 4.07 -14.65
N PHE A 103 -11.49 5.01 -15.24
CA PHE A 103 -10.14 4.78 -15.74
C PHE A 103 -9.19 4.35 -14.62
N ARG A 104 -9.27 4.96 -13.43
CA ARG A 104 -8.47 4.54 -12.29
C ARG A 104 -8.79 3.11 -11.85
N LYS A 105 -10.08 2.72 -11.86
CA LYS A 105 -10.49 1.34 -11.57
C LYS A 105 -9.93 0.34 -12.58
N SER A 106 -9.92 0.66 -13.88
CA SER A 106 -9.30 -0.22 -14.88
C SER A 106 -7.78 -0.33 -14.67
N LEU A 107 -7.10 0.78 -14.37
CA LEU A 107 -5.68 0.77 -14.03
C LEU A 107 -5.38 -0.07 -12.78
N PHE A 108 -6.20 0.02 -11.73
CA PHE A 108 -6.04 -0.84 -10.54
C PHE A 108 -6.19 -2.31 -10.89
N LYS A 109 -7.12 -2.67 -11.78
CA LYS A 109 -7.29 -4.05 -12.24
C LYS A 109 -6.06 -4.54 -13.00
N GLU A 110 -5.48 -3.71 -13.87
CA GLU A 110 -4.21 -4.05 -14.54
C GLU A 110 -3.05 -4.18 -13.54
N MET A 111 -2.97 -3.24 -12.58
CA MET A 111 -1.98 -3.28 -11.51
C MET A 111 -2.05 -4.60 -10.75
N GLY A 112 -3.26 -5.04 -10.38
CA GLY A 112 -3.50 -6.28 -9.63
C GLY A 112 -2.89 -7.51 -10.28
N ALA A 113 -2.92 -7.60 -11.61
CA ALA A 113 -2.32 -8.73 -12.33
C ALA A 113 -0.78 -8.79 -12.21
N LYS A 114 -0.13 -7.65 -12.00
CA LYS A 114 1.34 -7.50 -11.97
C LYS A 114 1.88 -7.02 -10.62
N ALA A 115 1.02 -6.89 -9.61
CA ALA A 115 1.32 -6.19 -8.37
C ALA A 115 2.49 -6.82 -7.62
N LYS A 116 2.61 -8.15 -7.62
CA LYS A 116 3.71 -8.88 -6.98
C LYS A 116 5.11 -8.50 -7.49
N ASP A 117 5.22 -8.08 -8.74
CA ASP A 117 6.49 -7.75 -9.36
C ASP A 117 6.76 -6.24 -9.37
N ILE A 118 5.69 -5.43 -9.36
CA ILE A 118 5.77 -3.97 -9.44
C ILE A 118 5.87 -3.34 -8.05
N ILE A 119 4.95 -3.64 -7.12
CA ILE A 119 4.88 -2.99 -5.80
C ILE A 119 6.22 -3.06 -5.03
N PRO A 120 6.91 -4.21 -4.95
CA PRO A 120 8.16 -4.28 -4.18
C PRO A 120 9.25 -3.33 -4.68
N ARG A 121 9.21 -2.91 -5.95
CA ARG A 121 10.20 -1.98 -6.53
C ARG A 121 10.06 -0.56 -5.98
N PHE A 122 8.88 -0.20 -5.48
CA PHE A 122 8.63 1.08 -4.82
C PHE A 122 9.16 1.13 -3.39
N ILE A 123 9.45 -0.02 -2.77
CA ILE A 123 9.98 -0.08 -1.42
C ILE A 123 11.48 0.21 -1.46
N ALA A 124 11.86 1.39 -0.95
CA ALA A 124 13.22 1.92 -0.95
C ALA A 124 13.94 1.70 -2.30
N PRO A 125 13.51 2.38 -3.38
CA PRO A 125 14.05 2.15 -4.73
C PRO A 125 15.54 2.48 -4.84
N ASN A 126 16.05 3.30 -3.93
CA ASN A 126 17.47 3.63 -3.76
C ASN A 126 18.31 2.44 -3.26
N ILE A 127 17.70 1.43 -2.65
CA ILE A 127 18.39 0.24 -2.15
C ILE A 127 18.37 -0.85 -3.22
N ALA A 128 19.54 -1.31 -3.65
CA ALA A 128 19.63 -2.44 -4.56
C ALA A 128 19.63 -3.78 -3.82
N GLY A 129 18.96 -4.79 -4.39
CA GLY A 129 18.82 -6.11 -3.80
C GLY A 129 17.75 -6.16 -2.69
N MET A 130 17.87 -7.16 -1.81
CA MET A 130 16.90 -7.44 -0.74
C MET A 130 15.46 -7.69 -1.26
N ASP A 131 15.34 -8.28 -2.45
CA ASP A 131 14.06 -8.40 -3.16
C ASP A 131 12.98 -9.13 -2.34
N MET A 132 13.37 -10.17 -1.60
CA MET A 132 12.46 -10.92 -0.73
C MET A 132 12.01 -10.11 0.49
N LEU A 133 12.91 -9.32 1.08
CA LEU A 133 12.58 -8.40 2.17
C LEU A 133 11.61 -7.32 1.68
N LYS A 134 11.88 -6.71 0.52
CA LYS A 134 10.99 -5.72 -0.10
C LYS A 134 9.62 -6.31 -0.43
N LYS A 135 9.57 -7.56 -0.92
CA LYS A 135 8.32 -8.30 -1.14
C LYS A 135 7.55 -8.53 0.17
N ALA A 136 8.22 -8.91 1.25
CA ALA A 136 7.57 -9.09 2.55
C ALA A 136 6.99 -7.77 3.10
N VAL A 137 7.74 -6.67 2.98
CA VAL A 137 7.26 -5.33 3.37
C VAL A 137 6.10 -4.89 2.48
N ALA A 138 6.17 -5.14 1.18
CA ALA A 138 5.05 -4.90 0.27
C ALA A 138 3.80 -5.68 0.73
N LEU A 139 3.90 -6.99 0.99
CA LEU A 139 2.76 -7.77 1.50
C LEU A 139 2.23 -7.23 2.84
N GLN A 140 3.09 -6.75 3.72
CA GLN A 140 2.66 -6.13 4.98
C GLN A 140 1.76 -4.91 4.78
N LEU A 141 2.01 -4.09 3.74
CA LEU A 141 1.16 -2.94 3.39
C LEU A 141 -0.24 -3.35 2.93
N PHE A 142 -0.37 -4.56 2.36
CA PHE A 142 -1.67 -5.13 1.99
C PHE A 142 -2.25 -6.01 3.10
N ALA A 143 -1.64 -6.12 4.28
CA ALA A 143 -2.19 -6.92 5.37
C ALA A 143 -3.22 -6.11 6.17
N LYS A 144 -4.48 -6.56 6.15
CA LYS A 144 -5.54 -5.98 7.00
C LYS A 144 -5.41 -6.43 8.46
N ASP A 145 -4.96 -7.67 8.66
CA ASP A 145 -4.65 -8.21 9.97
C ASP A 145 -3.21 -7.90 10.35
N ARG A 146 -2.94 -7.87 11.67
CA ARG A 146 -1.63 -7.51 12.23
C ARG A 146 -0.55 -8.47 11.73
N VAL A 147 0.45 -7.95 11.04
CA VAL A 147 1.67 -8.67 10.68
C VAL A 147 2.87 -7.90 11.23
N HIS A 148 3.71 -8.56 12.01
CA HIS A 148 4.93 -8.00 12.58
C HIS A 148 6.15 -8.52 11.84
N ILE A 149 7.01 -7.60 11.37
CA ILE A 149 8.26 -7.88 10.66
C ILE A 149 9.41 -7.19 11.39
N LEU A 150 10.49 -7.94 11.66
CA LEU A 150 11.73 -7.43 12.23
C LEU A 150 12.88 -7.56 11.23
N LEU A 151 13.62 -6.47 11.02
CA LEU A 151 14.85 -6.43 10.25
C LEU A 151 16.03 -6.37 11.22
N LEU A 152 16.69 -7.50 11.47
CA LEU A 152 17.82 -7.59 12.39
C LEU A 152 19.11 -7.68 11.59
N GLY A 153 20.06 -6.76 11.80
CA GLY A 153 21.25 -6.77 10.96
C GLY A 153 22.27 -5.71 11.26
N ASP A 154 23.42 -5.79 10.59
CA ASP A 154 24.52 -4.85 10.74
C ASP A 154 24.08 -3.41 10.37
N PRO A 155 24.68 -2.37 10.98
CA PRO A 155 24.42 -0.98 10.63
C PRO A 155 24.89 -0.66 9.20
N GLY A 156 24.27 0.35 8.60
CA GLY A 156 24.62 0.81 7.24
C GLY A 156 24.16 -0.12 6.12
N THR A 157 23.13 -0.94 6.35
CA THR A 157 22.57 -1.89 5.37
C THR A 157 21.26 -1.41 4.73
N GLY A 158 20.79 -0.18 5.03
CA GLY A 158 19.58 0.40 4.44
C GLY A 158 18.26 0.01 5.12
N LYS A 159 18.30 -0.68 6.27
CA LYS A 159 17.09 -1.10 7.01
C LYS A 159 16.15 0.07 7.32
N THR A 160 16.69 1.22 7.75
CA THR A 160 15.93 2.43 8.07
C THR A 160 15.18 2.99 6.86
N ASP A 161 15.81 3.04 5.69
CA ASP A 161 15.17 3.56 4.47
C ASP A 161 14.02 2.65 4.02
N ILE A 162 14.15 1.33 4.19
CA ILE A 162 13.08 0.37 3.89
C ILE A 162 11.85 0.65 4.76
N ILE A 163 12.03 0.77 6.07
CA ILE A 163 10.89 0.97 6.97
C ILE A 163 10.28 2.37 6.83
N ARG A 164 11.08 3.38 6.48
CA ARG A 164 10.60 4.75 6.18
C ARG A 164 9.78 4.77 4.90
N SER A 165 10.29 4.15 3.84
CA SER A 165 9.58 4.02 2.56
C SER A 165 8.24 3.31 2.74
N ALA A 166 8.19 2.25 3.55
CA ALA A 166 6.93 1.57 3.86
C ALA A 166 5.92 2.49 4.57
N ALA A 167 6.37 3.31 5.52
CA ALA A 167 5.50 4.27 6.22
C ALA A 167 4.90 5.30 5.24
N GLU A 168 5.65 5.76 4.23
CA GLU A 168 5.15 6.72 3.24
C GLU A 168 3.97 6.17 2.41
N TYR A 169 4.02 4.88 2.07
CA TYR A 169 2.97 4.20 1.29
C TYR A 169 1.78 3.73 2.12
N SER A 170 1.95 3.49 3.41
CA SER A 170 0.85 3.08 4.27
C SER A 170 -0.24 4.19 4.36
N PRO A 171 -1.54 3.84 4.28
CA PRO A 171 -2.61 4.83 4.47
C PRO A 171 -2.62 5.46 5.87
N VAL A 172 -2.27 4.66 6.88
CA VAL A 172 -2.15 5.07 8.28
C VAL A 172 -0.80 4.55 8.78
N SER A 173 0.04 5.43 9.28
CA SER A 173 1.33 5.03 9.82
C SER A 173 1.87 5.98 10.86
N SER A 174 2.78 5.47 11.68
CA SER A 174 3.63 6.25 12.57
C SER A 174 5.08 5.78 12.44
N PHE A 175 6.03 6.68 12.64
CA PHE A 175 7.46 6.38 12.60
C PHE A 175 8.14 6.94 13.85
N GLY A 176 8.95 6.14 14.52
CA GLY A 176 9.70 6.57 15.69
C GLY A 176 11.01 5.82 15.87
N LEU A 177 11.91 6.42 16.66
CA LEU A 177 13.19 5.82 17.04
C LEU A 177 13.06 5.13 18.41
N GLY A 178 13.65 3.94 18.56
CA GLY A 178 13.60 3.15 19.79
C GLY A 178 14.17 3.90 21.01
N SER A 179 15.23 4.70 20.81
CA SER A 179 15.85 5.51 21.87
C SER A 179 15.03 6.75 22.26
N GLY A 180 14.29 7.35 21.32
CA GLY A 180 13.45 8.53 21.53
C GLY A 180 12.03 8.24 22.00
N THR A 181 11.62 6.97 22.00
CA THR A 181 10.28 6.52 22.40
C THR A 181 10.27 6.09 23.87
N SER A 182 10.39 7.05 24.79
CA SER A 182 10.00 6.82 26.18
C SER A 182 8.51 6.43 26.23
N GLY A 183 8.04 5.73 27.28
CA GLY A 183 6.65 5.22 27.35
C GLY A 183 5.60 6.30 27.10
N VAL A 184 5.93 7.54 27.43
CA VAL A 184 5.16 8.77 27.18
C VAL A 184 5.02 9.10 25.69
N GLY A 185 6.07 8.87 24.87
CA GLY A 185 6.03 9.04 23.42
C GLY A 185 5.47 7.83 22.66
N LEU A 186 5.58 6.62 23.23
CA LEU A 186 5.12 5.39 22.60
C LEU A 186 3.61 5.17 22.79
N VAL A 187 3.10 5.42 24.00
CA VAL A 187 1.70 5.14 24.38
C VAL A 187 0.87 6.42 24.34
N ALA A 188 1.13 7.35 25.25
CA ALA A 188 0.42 8.62 25.35
C ALA A 188 1.18 9.59 26.27
N THR A 189 1.04 10.88 25.99
CA THR A 189 1.59 11.96 26.81
C THR A 189 0.50 12.90 27.27
N VAL A 190 0.72 13.60 28.37
CA VAL A 190 -0.19 14.64 28.86
C VAL A 190 0.41 16.00 28.52
N LYS A 191 -0.33 16.82 27.79
CA LYS A 191 0.04 18.21 27.47
C LYS A 191 -1.03 19.12 28.08
N GLY A 192 -0.70 19.75 29.21
CA GLY A 192 -1.69 20.46 30.02
C GLY A 192 -2.69 19.49 30.62
N ASN A 193 -3.97 19.62 30.25
CA ASN A 193 -5.05 18.71 30.67
C ASN A 193 -5.47 17.70 29.59
N GLU A 194 -4.83 17.71 28.42
CA GLU A 194 -5.17 16.80 27.32
C GLU A 194 -4.21 15.62 27.22
N VAL A 195 -4.76 14.43 27.01
CA VAL A 195 -3.99 13.21 26.73
C VAL A 195 -3.78 13.09 25.22
N VAL A 196 -2.54 13.31 24.79
CA VAL A 196 -2.10 13.20 23.39
C VAL A 196 -1.62 11.77 23.13
N LYS A 197 -2.17 11.15 22.09
CA LYS A 197 -1.79 9.79 21.66
C LYS A 197 -0.32 9.74 21.23
N GLY A 198 0.39 8.71 21.69
CA GLY A 198 1.75 8.39 21.26
C GLY A 198 1.80 7.60 19.96
N LEU A 199 2.98 7.06 19.65
CA LEU A 199 3.29 6.38 18.40
C LEU A 199 2.35 5.19 18.08
N LEU A 200 2.05 4.33 19.07
CA LEU A 200 1.25 3.12 18.84
C LEU A 200 -0.22 3.45 18.55
N PRO A 201 -0.92 4.29 19.35
CA PRO A 201 -2.32 4.61 19.06
C PRO A 201 -2.53 5.51 17.85
N GLN A 202 -1.51 6.26 17.41
CA GLN A 202 -1.57 7.03 16.16
C GLN A 202 -1.64 6.13 14.92
N ALA A 203 -1.09 4.92 15.00
CA ALA A 203 -1.09 3.94 13.92
C ALA A 203 -2.14 2.82 14.09
N ASP A 204 -3.20 3.02 14.88
CA ASP A 204 -4.26 2.01 15.02
C ASP A 204 -4.84 1.62 13.65
N LYS A 205 -4.92 0.31 13.38
CA LYS A 205 -5.27 -0.29 12.07
C LYS A 205 -4.30 0.04 10.93
N GLY A 206 -3.07 0.44 11.24
CA GLY A 206 -2.05 0.81 10.28
C GLY A 206 -0.68 0.22 10.58
N LEU A 207 0.36 0.87 10.04
CA LEU A 207 1.75 0.46 10.16
C LEU A 207 2.50 1.31 11.18
N CYS A 208 3.04 0.68 12.23
CA CYS A 208 3.94 1.33 13.18
C CYS A 208 5.38 0.95 12.86
N CYS A 209 6.16 1.92 12.40
CA CYS A 209 7.57 1.75 12.06
C CYS A 209 8.44 2.18 13.26
N ILE A 210 9.29 1.26 13.74
CA ILE A 210 10.19 1.51 14.88
C ILE A 210 11.63 1.23 14.44
N ASP A 211 12.42 2.29 14.32
CA ASP A 211 13.85 2.16 14.04
C ASP A 211 14.63 1.89 15.33
N GLU A 212 15.67 1.07 15.27
CA GLU A 212 16.55 0.74 16.41
C GLU A 212 15.79 0.24 17.66
N LEU A 213 14.91 -0.75 17.46
CA LEU A 213 14.10 -1.33 18.53
C LEU A 213 14.94 -1.84 19.72
N ASN A 214 16.19 -2.25 19.47
CA ASN A 214 17.13 -2.69 20.51
C ASN A 214 17.49 -1.59 21.52
N LEU A 215 17.32 -0.31 21.18
CA LEU A 215 17.58 0.83 22.08
C LEU A 215 16.36 1.21 22.93
N MET A 216 15.23 0.53 22.75
CA MET A 216 14.01 0.80 23.52
C MET A 216 14.17 0.40 24.99
N LYS A 217 13.79 1.32 25.89
CA LYS A 217 13.75 1.10 27.34
C LYS A 217 12.76 0.00 27.73
N GLU A 218 13.03 -0.71 28.83
CA GLU A 218 12.20 -1.85 29.27
C GLU A 218 10.74 -1.47 29.53
N ASP A 219 10.48 -0.34 30.18
CA ASP A 219 9.11 0.14 30.47
C ASP A 219 8.29 0.39 29.20
N SER A 220 8.91 0.99 28.17
CA SER A 220 8.28 1.20 26.86
C SER A 220 7.99 -0.13 26.16
N ARG A 221 8.86 -1.12 26.37
CA ARG A 221 8.78 -2.42 25.71
C ARG A 221 7.54 -3.20 26.14
N ALA A 222 7.13 -3.11 27.41
CA ALA A 222 5.89 -3.71 27.89
C ALA A 222 4.64 -3.18 27.17
N GLY A 223 4.60 -1.87 26.90
CA GLY A 223 3.52 -1.24 26.12
C GLY A 223 3.48 -1.76 24.68
N LEU A 224 4.64 -1.86 24.02
CA LEU A 224 4.74 -2.46 22.68
C LEU A 224 4.24 -3.92 22.68
N TYR A 225 4.62 -4.71 23.68
CA TYR A 225 4.21 -6.12 23.77
C TYR A 225 2.70 -6.27 23.91
N ASN A 226 2.08 -5.42 24.74
CA ASN A 226 0.64 -5.41 24.90
C ASN A 226 -0.06 -5.02 23.59
N ALA A 227 0.45 -4.03 22.86
CA ALA A 227 -0.08 -3.65 21.55
C ALA A 227 0.01 -4.79 20.52
N MET A 228 1.18 -5.44 20.42
CA MET A 228 1.38 -6.57 19.49
C MET A 228 0.45 -7.75 19.82
N GLU A 229 0.26 -8.06 21.10
CA GLU A 229 -0.57 -9.19 21.52
C GLU A 229 -2.07 -8.85 21.49
N LYS A 230 -2.48 -7.86 22.29
CA LYS A 230 -3.88 -7.54 22.57
C LYS A 230 -4.47 -6.45 21.68
N GLY A 231 -3.63 -5.67 21.00
CA GLY A 231 -4.10 -4.62 20.09
C GLY A 231 -4.57 -3.35 20.81
N PHE A 232 -4.12 -3.15 22.06
CA PHE A 232 -4.36 -1.93 22.81
C PHE A 232 -3.20 -1.67 23.78
N VAL A 233 -3.12 -0.42 24.24
CA VAL A 233 -2.22 0.02 25.31
C VAL A 233 -3.02 0.75 26.37
N THR A 234 -2.52 0.74 27.59
CA THR A 234 -3.11 1.47 28.72
C THR A 234 -2.14 2.54 29.20
N TYR A 235 -2.69 3.64 29.70
CA TYR A 235 -1.94 4.75 30.24
C TYR A 235 -2.61 5.23 31.51
N ASP A 236 -1.89 5.11 32.62
CA ASP A 236 -2.33 5.47 33.95
C ASP A 236 -1.53 6.67 34.46
N LYS A 237 -2.20 7.81 34.63
CA LYS A 237 -1.57 8.99 35.25
C LYS A 237 -2.60 9.86 35.97
N GLY A 238 -2.25 10.32 37.17
CA GLY A 238 -3.12 11.21 37.95
C GLY A 238 -4.46 10.58 38.37
N GLY A 239 -4.49 9.26 38.60
CA GLY A 239 -5.72 8.55 38.98
C GLY A 239 -6.68 8.23 37.82
N HIS A 240 -6.36 8.64 36.59
CA HIS A 240 -7.13 8.31 35.40
C HIS A 240 -6.50 7.16 34.62
N HIS A 241 -7.31 6.13 34.33
CA HIS A 241 -6.94 5.00 33.49
C HIS A 241 -7.49 5.18 32.07
N HIS A 242 -6.58 5.36 31.11
CA HIS A 242 -6.92 5.49 29.70
C HIS A 242 -6.56 4.22 28.93
N LYS A 243 -7.48 3.76 28.07
CA LYS A 243 -7.23 2.65 27.15
C LYS A 243 -7.26 3.15 25.71
N PHE A 244 -6.17 2.92 24.98
CA PHE A 244 -6.05 3.29 23.57
C PHE A 244 -5.98 2.05 22.68
N HIS A 245 -6.79 2.01 21.63
CA HIS A 245 -6.66 1.00 20.60
C HIS A 245 -5.34 1.18 19.84
N SER A 246 -4.67 0.08 19.56
CA SER A 246 -3.37 0.03 18.88
C SER A 246 -3.26 -1.29 18.11
N ARG A 247 -4.21 -1.54 17.21
CA ARG A 247 -4.23 -2.72 16.33
C ARG A 247 -3.25 -2.52 15.18
N ILE A 248 -1.97 -2.49 15.52
CA ILE A 248 -0.88 -2.10 14.63
C ILE A 248 -0.23 -3.33 14.00
N SER A 249 0.23 -3.17 12.76
CA SER A 249 1.30 -3.99 12.20
C SER A 249 2.63 -3.32 12.55
N VAL A 250 3.61 -4.09 13.06
CA VAL A 250 4.91 -3.53 13.47
C VAL A 250 5.93 -3.83 12.40
N LEU A 251 6.65 -2.81 11.94
CA LEU A 251 7.82 -2.97 11.09
C LEU A 251 9.00 -2.32 11.78
N SER A 252 9.94 -3.13 12.26
CA SER A 252 11.03 -2.62 13.09
C SER A 252 12.40 -3.01 12.59
N THR A 253 13.40 -2.17 12.86
CA THR A 253 14.80 -2.54 12.70
C THR A 253 15.42 -2.81 14.07
N ALA A 254 16.49 -3.60 14.08
CA ALA A 254 17.35 -3.73 15.24
C ALA A 254 18.78 -4.05 14.80
N ASN A 255 19.74 -3.71 15.65
CA ASN A 255 21.13 -4.09 15.50
C ASN A 255 21.49 -5.18 16.53
N PRO A 256 22.43 -6.10 16.21
CA PRO A 256 22.92 -7.09 17.16
C PRO A 256 23.66 -6.44 18.33
N LYS A 257 23.83 -7.18 19.42
CA LYS A 257 24.72 -6.79 20.53
C LYS A 257 26.14 -6.60 19.97
N GLY A 258 26.74 -5.44 20.24
CA GLY A 258 28.08 -5.09 19.73
C GLY A 258 28.10 -4.59 18.28
N ASP A 259 26.94 -4.22 17.71
CA ASP A 259 26.77 -3.54 16.41
C ASP A 259 27.28 -4.30 15.17
N LYS A 260 27.67 -5.56 15.31
CA LYS A 260 28.02 -6.42 14.18
C LYS A 260 27.87 -7.88 14.54
N PHE A 261 27.26 -8.68 13.65
CA PHE A 261 27.29 -10.13 13.81
C PHE A 261 28.69 -10.68 13.56
N THR A 262 29.21 -11.43 14.53
CA THR A 262 30.50 -12.14 14.47
C THR A 262 30.30 -13.64 14.57
N GLY A 263 31.17 -14.41 13.90
CA GLY A 263 31.06 -15.87 13.84
C GLY A 263 30.03 -16.39 12.83
N ASN A 264 30.11 -17.71 12.62
CA ASN A 264 29.35 -18.43 11.59
C ASN A 264 28.55 -19.61 12.18
N SER A 265 28.53 -19.79 13.50
CA SER A 265 27.66 -20.79 14.13
C SER A 265 26.37 -20.17 14.63
N ILE A 266 25.28 -20.93 14.56
CA ILE A 266 23.97 -20.53 15.11
C ILE A 266 24.08 -20.16 16.58
N ARG A 267 24.84 -20.91 17.38
CA ARG A 267 25.07 -20.63 18.80
C ARG A 267 25.70 -19.25 19.03
N GLN A 268 26.73 -18.90 18.26
CA GLN A 268 27.39 -17.59 18.38
C GLN A 268 26.43 -16.45 18.00
N LEU A 269 25.65 -16.64 16.93
CA LEU A 269 24.72 -15.62 16.44
C LEU A 269 23.53 -15.44 17.38
N LYS A 270 22.98 -16.52 17.96
CA LYS A 270 21.91 -16.47 18.98
C LYS A 270 22.35 -15.65 20.21
N ALA A 271 23.61 -15.78 20.65
CA ALA A 271 24.12 -15.02 21.80
C ALA A 271 24.18 -13.49 21.55
N GLN A 272 24.27 -13.08 20.28
CA GLN A 272 24.34 -11.68 19.86
C GLN A 272 22.97 -11.05 19.61
N LEU A 273 21.87 -11.81 19.73
CA LEU A 273 20.53 -11.26 19.57
C LEU A 273 20.24 -10.24 20.70
N PRO A 274 19.69 -9.06 20.37
CA PRO A 274 19.41 -8.01 21.35
C PRO A 274 18.13 -8.26 22.17
N PHE A 275 17.36 -9.30 21.82
CA PHE A 275 16.05 -9.59 22.39
C PHE A 275 16.01 -11.02 22.97
N ASP A 276 15.12 -11.23 23.92
CA ASP A 276 14.78 -12.57 24.39
C ASP A 276 14.01 -13.37 23.31
N PRO A 277 14.05 -14.72 23.36
CA PRO A 277 13.31 -15.56 22.43
C PRO A 277 11.79 -15.32 22.43
N ALA A 278 11.22 -14.97 23.59
CA ALA A 278 9.78 -14.75 23.71
C ALA A 278 9.33 -13.53 22.90
N LEU A 279 10.13 -12.46 22.82
CA LEU A 279 9.87 -11.33 21.92
C LEU A 279 10.01 -11.73 20.46
N LEU A 280 11.09 -12.42 20.09
CA LEU A 280 11.35 -12.79 18.70
C LEU A 280 10.22 -13.63 18.10
N THR A 281 9.64 -14.54 18.89
CA THR A 281 8.49 -15.37 18.45
C THR A 281 7.19 -14.58 18.23
N ARG A 282 7.12 -13.30 18.65
CA ARG A 282 5.99 -12.41 18.34
C ARG A 282 6.06 -11.81 16.93
N PHE A 283 7.24 -11.81 16.33
CA PHE A 283 7.41 -11.41 14.94
C PHE A 283 7.08 -12.58 14.03
N HIS A 284 6.30 -12.32 12.99
CA HIS A 284 5.92 -13.36 12.03
C HIS A 284 7.02 -13.60 10.99
N LEU A 285 7.79 -12.55 10.66
CA LEU A 285 8.99 -12.63 9.84
C LEU A 285 10.12 -11.89 10.54
N VAL A 286 11.29 -12.52 10.61
CA VAL A 286 12.51 -11.91 11.14
C VAL A 286 13.57 -12.06 10.07
N PHE A 287 13.93 -10.97 9.38
CA PHE A 287 14.96 -10.98 8.34
C PHE A 287 16.33 -10.69 8.95
N PHE A 288 17.32 -11.51 8.60
CA PHE A 288 18.72 -11.26 8.91
C PHE A 288 19.40 -10.48 7.78
N VAL A 289 19.77 -9.23 8.06
CA VAL A 289 20.34 -8.32 7.07
C VAL A 289 21.84 -8.16 7.32
N ARG A 290 22.66 -8.80 6.47
CA ARG A 290 24.12 -8.65 6.51
C ARG A 290 24.61 -7.61 5.50
N LYS A 291 25.85 -7.15 5.69
CA LYS A 291 26.52 -6.34 4.69
C LYS A 291 26.63 -7.09 3.36
N PRO A 292 26.49 -6.39 2.21
CA PRO A 292 26.56 -7.02 0.90
C PRO A 292 27.95 -7.61 0.64
N SER A 293 28.01 -8.62 -0.24
CA SER A 293 29.27 -9.14 -0.78
C SER A 293 30.01 -8.04 -1.56
N MET A 294 31.32 -8.16 -1.80
CA MET A 294 32.05 -7.18 -2.63
C MET A 294 31.45 -7.00 -4.03
N LYS A 295 30.91 -8.08 -4.60
CA LYS A 295 30.22 -8.04 -5.90
C LYS A 295 28.95 -7.22 -5.84
N ASP A 296 28.14 -7.40 -4.79
CA ASP A 296 26.88 -6.67 -4.64
C ASP A 296 27.12 -5.23 -4.18
N PHE A 297 28.12 -5.00 -3.33
CA PHE A 297 28.56 -3.67 -2.93
C PHE A 297 28.97 -2.85 -4.15
N ARG A 298 29.77 -3.43 -5.06
CA ARG A 298 30.14 -2.77 -6.32
C ARG A 298 28.92 -2.38 -7.16
N LYS A 299 27.95 -3.28 -7.32
CA LYS A 299 26.69 -2.98 -8.04
C LYS A 299 25.89 -1.85 -7.38
N ILE A 300 25.82 -1.86 -6.04
CA ILE A 300 25.18 -0.79 -5.26
C ILE A 300 25.89 0.54 -5.53
N THR A 301 27.22 0.56 -5.45
CA THR A 301 28.04 1.75 -5.71
C THR A 301 27.86 2.27 -7.13
N GLU A 302 27.92 1.39 -8.14
CA GLU A 302 27.71 1.75 -9.55
C GLU A 302 26.34 2.40 -9.76
N LYS A 303 25.27 1.85 -9.16
CA LYS A 303 23.94 2.47 -9.18
C LYS A 303 23.89 3.84 -8.52
N ILE A 304 24.48 3.98 -7.33
CA ILE A 304 24.52 5.28 -6.62
C ILE A 304 25.25 6.32 -7.47
N VAL A 305 26.39 5.97 -8.07
CA VAL A 305 27.21 6.88 -8.90
C VAL A 305 26.50 7.23 -10.20
N SER A 306 25.83 6.27 -10.84
CA SER A 306 25.10 6.49 -12.09
C SER A 306 23.92 7.46 -11.95
N GLY A 307 23.46 7.72 -10.71
CA GLY A 307 22.26 8.51 -10.48
C GLY A 307 20.97 7.80 -10.92
N GLU A 308 21.04 6.53 -11.35
CA GLU A 308 19.89 5.64 -11.55
C GLU A 308 19.26 5.25 -10.20
N GLN A 309 18.90 6.25 -9.39
CA GLN A 309 17.91 6.04 -8.36
C GLN A 309 16.56 5.93 -9.06
N GLY A 310 15.82 4.84 -8.83
CA GLY A 310 14.47 4.66 -9.31
C GLY A 310 13.55 5.71 -8.70
N LYS A 311 13.63 6.95 -9.20
CA LYS A 311 12.72 8.03 -8.85
C LYS A 311 11.47 7.84 -9.68
N TYR A 312 10.48 7.24 -9.04
CA TYR A 312 9.11 7.25 -9.53
C TYR A 312 8.57 8.68 -9.50
N SER A 313 7.65 9.01 -10.41
CA SER A 313 6.99 10.31 -10.36
C SER A 313 6.13 10.45 -9.10
N ASP A 314 5.85 11.69 -8.69
CA ASP A 314 4.92 11.93 -7.59
C ASP A 314 3.52 11.33 -7.88
N GLU A 315 3.12 11.32 -9.15
CA GLU A 315 1.89 10.69 -9.63
C GLU A 315 1.91 9.17 -9.46
N ASP A 316 3.03 8.50 -9.76
CA ASP A 316 3.20 7.07 -9.55
C ASP A 316 3.13 6.72 -8.06
N MET A 317 3.78 7.52 -7.20
CA MET A 317 3.73 7.33 -5.75
C MET A 317 2.29 7.50 -5.20
N LYS A 318 1.58 8.55 -5.64
CA LYS A 318 0.17 8.77 -5.31
C LYS A 318 -0.72 7.64 -5.81
N PHE A 319 -0.43 7.10 -7.01
CA PHE A 319 -1.15 5.99 -7.59
C PHE A 319 -1.00 4.73 -6.75
N VAL A 320 0.23 4.34 -6.40
CA VAL A 320 0.51 3.15 -5.55
C VAL A 320 -0.14 3.29 -4.18
N LYS A 321 -0.03 4.46 -3.53
CA LYS A 321 -0.67 4.70 -2.23
C LYS A 321 -2.19 4.54 -2.29
N ALA A 322 -2.81 5.03 -3.36
CA ALA A 322 -4.24 4.86 -3.56
C ALA A 322 -4.63 3.43 -3.92
N TYR A 323 -3.78 2.70 -4.66
CA TYR A 323 -3.96 1.29 -4.96
C TYR A 323 -3.97 0.43 -3.69
N ILE A 324 -3.00 0.66 -2.78
CA ILE A 324 -2.95 -0.01 -1.48
C ILE A 324 -4.23 0.26 -0.68
N ARG A 325 -4.66 1.53 -0.60
CA ARG A 325 -5.91 1.91 0.08
C ARG A 325 -7.12 1.19 -0.50
N HIS A 326 -7.27 1.22 -1.83
CA HIS A 326 -8.37 0.58 -2.53
C HIS A 326 -8.42 -0.93 -2.26
N ALA A 327 -7.26 -1.61 -2.30
CA ALA A 327 -7.19 -3.04 -2.01
C ALA A 327 -7.59 -3.37 -0.56
N LEU A 328 -7.21 -2.53 0.42
CA LEU A 328 -7.59 -2.69 1.83
C LEU A 328 -9.08 -2.47 2.08
N GLU A 329 -9.70 -1.54 1.33
CA GLU A 329 -11.12 -1.19 1.43
C GLU A 329 -12.03 -2.22 0.75
N GLU A 330 -11.81 -2.51 -0.54
CA GLU A 330 -12.67 -3.38 -1.34
C GLU A 330 -12.46 -4.86 -1.03
N HIS A 331 -11.20 -5.30 -0.88
CA HIS A 331 -10.85 -6.71 -0.64
C HIS A 331 -10.59 -6.97 0.85
N GLY A 332 -11.49 -6.45 1.68
CA GLY A 332 -11.40 -6.52 3.13
C GLY A 332 -11.62 -7.92 3.71
N ASN A 333 -12.22 -8.86 2.96
CA ASN A 333 -12.70 -10.15 3.45
C ASN A 333 -12.16 -11.33 2.63
N VAL A 334 -10.85 -11.32 2.35
CA VAL A 334 -10.17 -12.42 1.66
C VAL A 334 -10.33 -13.72 2.46
N ARG A 335 -10.75 -14.79 1.78
CA ARG A 335 -10.99 -16.10 2.38
C ARG A 335 -9.84 -17.06 2.10
N PHE A 336 -9.61 -17.96 3.04
CA PHE A 336 -8.66 -19.06 2.90
C PHE A 336 -9.41 -20.35 2.54
N PRO A 337 -9.18 -20.93 1.35
CA PRO A 337 -9.81 -22.18 0.94
C PRO A 337 -9.42 -23.37 1.84
N LYS A 338 -10.35 -24.32 2.07
CA LYS A 338 -10.13 -25.46 2.97
C LYS A 338 -9.11 -26.47 2.43
N ASP A 339 -9.08 -26.66 1.12
CA ASP A 339 -8.18 -27.54 0.38
C ASP A 339 -6.69 -27.12 0.49
N LEU A 340 -6.43 -25.85 0.79
CA LEU A 340 -5.09 -25.33 0.96
C LEU A 340 -4.58 -25.42 2.41
N GLN A 341 -5.43 -25.80 3.37
CA GLN A 341 -5.05 -25.81 4.80
C GLN A 341 -4.01 -26.88 5.12
N SER A 342 -4.13 -28.08 4.52
CA SER A 342 -3.14 -29.16 4.72
C SER A 342 -1.74 -28.74 4.28
N LYS A 343 -1.64 -28.04 3.15
CA LYS A 343 -0.36 -27.54 2.62
C LYS A 343 0.32 -26.56 3.56
N ILE A 344 -0.44 -25.73 4.29
CA ILE A 344 0.15 -24.84 5.30
C ILE A 344 0.79 -25.67 6.41
N VAL A 345 0.08 -26.69 6.89
CA VAL A 345 0.59 -27.57 7.95
C VAL A 345 1.89 -28.23 7.49
N ASP A 346 1.94 -28.74 6.26
CA ASP A 346 3.13 -29.37 5.68
C ASP A 346 4.31 -28.40 5.61
N VAL A 347 4.10 -27.17 5.12
CA VAL A 347 5.15 -26.14 5.03
C VAL A 347 5.68 -25.77 6.42
N ILE A 348 4.80 -25.56 7.40
CA ILE A 348 5.21 -25.20 8.76
C ILE A 348 5.92 -26.37 9.46
N ALA A 349 5.47 -27.60 9.22
CA ALA A 349 6.13 -28.79 9.74
C ALA A 349 7.55 -28.94 9.18
N GLU A 350 7.74 -28.72 7.87
CA GLU A 350 9.06 -28.74 7.23
C GLU A 350 10.00 -27.70 7.86
N ILE A 351 9.50 -26.50 8.13
CA ILE A 351 10.28 -25.43 8.77
C ILE A 351 10.59 -25.81 10.23
N LYS A 352 9.63 -26.36 10.96
CA LYS A 352 9.84 -26.79 12.36
C LYS A 352 10.91 -27.87 12.47
N GLN A 353 10.99 -28.80 11.53
CA GLN A 353 12.03 -29.84 11.50
C GLN A 353 13.45 -29.27 11.38
N LYS A 354 13.60 -28.07 10.80
CA LYS A 354 14.89 -27.40 10.57
C LYS A 354 15.19 -26.30 11.61
N GLU A 355 14.44 -26.26 12.71
CA GLU A 355 14.50 -25.19 13.73
C GLU A 355 15.91 -24.98 14.31
N GLU A 356 16.71 -26.04 14.43
CA GLU A 356 18.09 -25.96 14.93
C GLU A 356 19.01 -25.09 14.06
N HIS A 357 18.66 -24.89 12.79
CA HIS A 357 19.40 -24.04 11.86
C HIS A 357 18.95 -22.58 11.89
N TYR A 358 17.91 -22.25 12.66
CA TYR A 358 17.37 -20.90 12.73
C TYR A 358 17.75 -20.19 14.03
N LEU A 359 17.78 -18.86 13.95
CA LEU A 359 18.07 -18.00 15.10
C LEU A 359 16.85 -17.71 15.96
N VAL A 360 15.65 -17.93 15.42
CA VAL A 360 14.36 -17.70 16.08
C VAL A 360 13.62 -19.03 16.22
N ASP A 361 13.01 -19.24 17.37
CA ASP A 361 12.22 -20.44 17.63
C ASP A 361 10.89 -20.40 16.87
N ILE A 362 10.48 -21.54 16.33
CA ILE A 362 9.30 -21.71 15.51
C ILE A 362 8.11 -22.00 16.42
N SER A 363 7.23 -21.00 16.54
CA SER A 363 5.98 -21.08 17.33
C SER A 363 4.74 -21.12 16.42
N PRO A 364 3.57 -21.55 16.93
CA PRO A 364 2.32 -21.51 16.17
C PRO A 364 1.92 -20.11 15.67
N ARG A 365 2.52 -19.03 16.20
CA ARG A 365 2.29 -17.65 15.72
C ARG A 365 2.76 -17.47 14.28
N ILE A 366 3.79 -18.19 13.84
CA ILE A 366 4.27 -18.16 12.46
C ILE A 366 3.16 -18.63 11.51
N THR A 367 2.40 -19.66 11.87
CA THR A 367 1.25 -20.13 11.07
C THR A 367 0.21 -19.04 10.88
N VAL A 368 -0.12 -18.31 11.95
CA VAL A 368 -1.06 -17.17 11.89
C VAL A 368 -0.53 -16.07 10.97
N GLY A 369 0.75 -15.71 11.12
CA GLY A 369 1.43 -14.74 10.26
C GLY A 369 1.46 -15.16 8.79
N PHE A 370 1.76 -16.43 8.53
CA PHE A 370 1.78 -17.04 7.20
C PHE A 370 0.42 -16.93 6.51
N MET A 371 -0.66 -17.30 7.20
CA MET A 371 -2.02 -17.17 6.66
C MET A 371 -2.37 -15.71 6.35
N ARG A 372 -2.02 -14.77 7.25
CA ARG A 372 -2.26 -13.33 7.04
C ARG A 372 -1.51 -12.79 5.84
N LEU A 373 -0.26 -13.21 5.63
CA LEU A 373 0.55 -12.84 4.47
C LEU A 373 -0.01 -13.42 3.16
N CYS A 374 -0.52 -14.66 3.18
CA CYS A 374 -1.20 -15.24 2.01
C CYS A 374 -2.46 -14.43 1.65
N MET A 375 -3.27 -14.06 2.65
CA MET A 375 -4.43 -13.20 2.43
C MET A 375 -4.03 -11.80 1.94
N ALA A 376 -2.90 -11.27 2.41
CA ALA A 376 -2.35 -10.02 1.92
C ALA A 376 -1.87 -10.13 0.46
N SER A 377 -1.28 -11.26 0.06
CA SER A 377 -0.90 -11.52 -1.33
C SER A 377 -2.12 -11.58 -2.25
N ALA A 378 -3.17 -12.31 -1.87
CA ALA A 378 -4.42 -12.33 -2.62
C ALA A 378 -5.04 -10.93 -2.73
N ARG A 379 -5.06 -10.19 -1.63
CA ARG A 379 -5.53 -8.78 -1.59
C ARG A 379 -4.71 -7.88 -2.52
N MET A 380 -3.39 -8.04 -2.54
CA MET A 380 -2.49 -7.30 -3.43
C MET A 380 -2.79 -7.57 -4.91
N HIS A 381 -3.40 -8.70 -5.25
CA HIS A 381 -3.87 -9.02 -6.60
C HIS A 381 -5.36 -8.69 -6.82
N LEU A 382 -6.00 -7.99 -5.89
CA LEU A 382 -7.45 -7.69 -5.90
C LEU A 382 -8.32 -8.96 -5.98
N ARG A 383 -7.90 -10.03 -5.27
CA ARG A 383 -8.63 -11.30 -5.17
C ARG A 383 -9.24 -11.47 -3.78
N ASP A 384 -10.43 -12.07 -3.75
CA ASP A 384 -11.16 -12.40 -2.51
C ASP A 384 -10.83 -13.80 -1.96
N GLN A 385 -9.98 -14.56 -2.65
CA GLN A 385 -9.56 -15.89 -2.21
C GLN A 385 -8.07 -16.12 -2.48
N VAL A 386 -7.43 -16.79 -1.51
CA VAL A 386 -6.05 -17.26 -1.59
C VAL A 386 -5.94 -18.39 -2.61
N ASN A 387 -4.88 -18.40 -3.42
CA ASN A 387 -4.57 -19.49 -4.35
C ASN A 387 -3.21 -20.14 -4.02
N GLN A 388 -2.79 -21.13 -4.83
CA GLN A 388 -1.51 -21.81 -4.65
C GLN A 388 -0.30 -20.89 -4.80
N ASP A 389 -0.33 -19.94 -5.75
CA ASP A 389 0.79 -19.02 -5.97
C ASP A 389 1.08 -18.14 -4.74
N ASP A 390 0.03 -17.76 -3.99
CA ASP A 390 0.17 -17.02 -2.74
C ASP A 390 0.92 -17.84 -1.69
N LEU A 391 0.60 -19.13 -1.57
CA LEU A 391 1.30 -20.05 -0.66
C LEU A 391 2.76 -20.20 -1.03
N ASP A 392 3.06 -20.42 -2.31
CA ASP A 392 4.41 -20.66 -2.78
C ASP A 392 5.30 -19.41 -2.58
N MET A 393 4.73 -18.22 -2.83
CA MET A 393 5.40 -16.96 -2.55
C MET A 393 5.69 -16.78 -1.06
N VAL A 394 4.67 -16.96 -0.21
CA VAL A 394 4.83 -16.75 1.25
C VAL A 394 5.71 -17.82 1.88
N SER A 395 5.68 -19.06 1.39
CA SER A 395 6.60 -20.14 1.74
C SER A 395 8.05 -19.75 1.44
N SER A 396 8.31 -19.22 0.24
CA SER A 396 9.63 -18.72 -0.14
C SER A 396 10.07 -17.54 0.74
N LEU A 397 9.17 -16.61 1.06
CA LEU A 397 9.45 -15.47 1.94
C LEU A 397 9.77 -15.90 3.37
N LEU A 398 9.02 -16.85 3.91
CA LEU A 398 9.24 -17.35 5.27
C LEU A 398 10.59 -18.07 5.37
N LYS A 399 10.90 -18.95 4.40
CA LYS A 399 12.21 -19.64 4.33
C LYS A 399 13.37 -18.64 4.22
N GLU A 400 13.24 -17.60 3.39
CA GLU A 400 14.27 -16.57 3.26
C GLU A 400 14.41 -15.70 4.52
N SER A 401 13.30 -15.41 5.22
CA SER A 401 13.38 -14.64 6.47
C SER A 401 14.21 -15.38 7.52
N LEU A 402 14.00 -16.69 7.66
CA LEU A 402 14.71 -17.52 8.64
C LEU A 402 16.16 -17.83 8.26
N LYS A 403 16.59 -17.47 7.05
CA LYS A 403 17.93 -17.75 6.53
C LYS A 403 18.96 -16.83 7.18
N VAL A 404 20.09 -17.42 7.56
CA VAL A 404 21.18 -16.75 8.29
C VAL A 404 22.43 -16.56 7.43
N PHE A 405 22.62 -17.43 6.43
CA PHE A 405 23.81 -17.53 5.58
C PHE A 405 23.47 -17.35 4.11
#